data_AF-A0A9D2LCR5-F1
#
_entry.id   AF-A0A9D2LCR5-F1
#
_cell.length_a   1.000
_cell.length_b   1.000
_cell.length_c   1.000
_cell.angle_alpha   90.00
_cell.angle_beta   90.00
_cell.angle_gamma   90.00
#
_symmetry.space_group_name_H-M   'P 1'
#
loop_
_entity.id
_entity.type
_entity.pdbx_description
1 polymer ?
#
loop_
_entity_poly.entity_id
_entity_poly.type
_entity_poly.pdbx_seq_one_letter_code
_entity_poly.pdbx_strand_id
1 'polypeptide(L)'
;MSLLWAARGRTWGFRFLRTAGHADPLPVYEDAFCGLDDQPEVCRRTGCQVALRLPDPEGRKDQSGRLIIHEFVIEGSAAQGVETPEDGRKRIWPLVAAEYAEVYDSPTAPPAGT
;
A
#
# COMPACT_ATOMS: atom_id res chain seq x y z
N MET A 1 13.51 7.76 1.66
CA MET A 1 12.29 7.14 2.20
C MET A 1 11.95 6.00 1.26
N SER A 2 11.92 4.78 1.78
CA SER A 2 11.66 3.57 0.99
C SER A 2 10.26 3.08 1.34
N LEU A 3 9.37 3.14 0.35
CA LEU A 3 7.97 2.76 0.47
C LEU A 3 7.64 1.83 -0.68
N LEU A 4 7.37 0.57 -0.36
CA LEU A 4 6.76 -0.36 -1.28
C LEU A 4 5.26 -0.24 -1.09
N TRP A 5 4.55 -0.10 -2.19
CA TRP A 5 3.12 0.12 -2.18
C TRP A 5 2.47 -0.73 -3.25
N ALA A 6 1.49 -1.51 -2.82
CA ALA A 6 0.63 -2.27 -3.69
C ALA A 6 -0.83 -1.88 -3.46
N ALA A 7 -1.57 -1.82 -4.56
CA ALA A 7 -3.00 -1.57 -4.56
C ALA A 7 -3.59 -2.14 -5.85
N ARG A 8 -4.90 -1.97 -6.00
CA ARG A 8 -5.61 -2.19 -7.27
C ARG A 8 -6.32 -0.91 -7.66
N GLY A 9 -6.76 -0.81 -8.90
CA GLY A 9 -7.57 0.31 -9.37
C GLY A 9 -9.03 -0.04 -9.47
N ARG A 10 -9.76 0.81 -10.20
CA ARG A 10 -11.15 0.57 -10.53
C ARG A 10 -11.32 -0.60 -11.50
N THR A 11 -10.55 -0.57 -12.58
CA THR A 11 -10.66 -1.50 -13.73
C THR A 11 -9.46 -2.44 -13.83
N TRP A 12 -8.36 -2.15 -13.14
CA TRP A 12 -7.16 -2.96 -13.11
C TRP A 12 -6.95 -3.65 -11.75
N GLY A 13 -6.38 -4.86 -11.78
CA GLY A 13 -6.18 -5.71 -10.61
C GLY A 13 -4.99 -5.30 -9.73
N PHE A 14 -4.53 -6.20 -8.86
CA PHE A 14 -3.42 -5.94 -7.95
C PHE A 14 -2.11 -5.60 -8.68
N ARG A 15 -1.46 -4.51 -8.28
CA ARG A 15 -0.19 -4.02 -8.85
C ARG A 15 0.66 -3.33 -7.78
N PHE A 16 1.97 -3.45 -7.94
CA PHE A 16 2.93 -2.62 -7.22
C PHE A 16 2.99 -1.25 -7.89
N LEU A 17 2.61 -0.21 -7.14
CA LEU A 17 2.66 1.18 -7.55
C LEU A 17 3.99 1.83 -7.18
N ARG A 18 4.61 1.37 -6.09
CA ARG A 18 5.99 1.73 -5.71
C ARG A 18 6.74 0.49 -5.27
N THR A 19 8.03 0.45 -5.58
CA THR A 19 8.89 -0.72 -5.33
C THR A 19 9.92 -0.49 -4.23
N ALA A 20 9.98 0.71 -3.63
CA ALA A 20 11.02 1.09 -2.67
C ALA A 20 12.46 0.99 -3.22
N GLY A 21 12.63 0.96 -4.54
CA GLY A 21 13.92 0.73 -5.20
C GLY A 21 14.37 -0.75 -5.22
N HIS A 22 13.50 -1.70 -4.85
CA HIS A 22 13.78 -3.13 -4.99
C HIS A 22 13.63 -3.56 -6.46
N ALA A 23 14.59 -4.32 -6.96
CA ALA A 23 14.50 -4.93 -8.29
C ALA A 23 13.36 -5.96 -8.37
N ASP A 24 13.12 -6.67 -7.26
CA ASP A 24 11.97 -7.56 -7.09
C ASP A 24 11.26 -7.25 -5.76
N PRO A 25 10.10 -6.58 -5.79
CA PRO A 25 9.37 -6.20 -4.58
C PRO A 25 8.57 -7.36 -3.95
N LEU A 26 8.36 -8.47 -4.68
CA LEU A 26 7.44 -9.52 -4.24
C LEU A 26 7.92 -10.25 -2.97
N PRO A 27 9.20 -10.69 -2.84
CA PRO A 27 9.69 -11.33 -1.62
C PRO A 27 9.57 -10.45 -0.38
N VAL A 28 9.84 -9.14 -0.53
CA VAL A 28 9.77 -8.17 0.57
C VAL A 28 8.30 -7.99 1.01
N TYR A 29 7.39 -7.93 0.04
CA TYR A 29 5.95 -7.86 0.30
C TYR A 29 5.43 -9.14 1.00
N GLU A 30 5.77 -10.32 0.47
CA GLU A 30 5.29 -11.60 1.02
C GLU A 30 5.79 -11.84 2.45
N ASP A 31 7.06 -11.54 2.74
CA ASP A 31 7.59 -11.62 4.10
C ASP A 31 6.85 -10.67 5.06
N ALA A 32 6.64 -9.43 4.62
CA ALA A 32 5.96 -8.40 5.40
C ALA A 32 4.51 -8.75 5.75
N PHE A 33 3.78 -9.39 4.83
CA PHE A 33 2.37 -9.76 4.99
C PHE A 33 2.14 -11.22 5.37
N CYS A 34 3.19 -12.02 5.53
CA CYS A 34 3.07 -13.43 5.91
C CYS A 34 2.22 -13.61 7.18
N GLY A 35 1.11 -14.35 7.04
CA GLY A 35 0.16 -14.64 8.13
C GLY A 35 -0.84 -13.52 8.45
N LEU A 36 -1.04 -12.55 7.54
CA LEU A 36 -1.93 -11.40 7.74
C LEU A 36 -3.12 -11.36 6.76
N ASP A 37 -3.37 -12.42 5.99
CA ASP A 37 -4.33 -12.45 4.88
C ASP A 37 -5.78 -12.10 5.25
N ASP A 38 -6.22 -12.39 6.47
CA ASP A 38 -7.63 -12.29 6.86
C ASP A 38 -8.05 -10.90 7.41
N GLN A 39 -7.08 -10.02 7.69
CA GLN A 39 -7.37 -8.75 8.37
C GLN A 39 -7.56 -7.58 7.38
N PRO A 40 -8.67 -6.82 7.47
CA PRO A 40 -8.94 -5.69 6.56
C PRO A 40 -8.04 -4.48 6.85
N GLU A 41 -7.60 -4.34 8.10
CA GLU A 41 -6.67 -3.31 8.56
C GLU A 41 -5.55 -4.00 9.34
N VAL A 42 -4.31 -3.66 9.02
CA VAL A 42 -3.14 -4.23 9.68
C VAL A 42 -2.12 -3.14 9.88
N CYS A 43 -1.49 -3.13 11.05
CA CYS A 43 -0.24 -2.41 11.27
C CYS A 43 0.67 -3.33 12.08
N ARG A 44 1.62 -3.96 11.40
CA ARG A 44 2.59 -4.87 12.01
C ARG A 44 3.99 -4.34 11.81
N ARG A 45 4.69 -4.13 12.91
CA ARG A 45 6.10 -3.78 12.89
C ARG A 45 6.97 -5.03 13.00
N THR A 46 7.91 -5.17 12.08
CA THR A 46 8.92 -6.22 12.08
C THR A 46 10.30 -5.56 11.97
N GLY A 47 11.01 -5.47 13.10
CA GLY A 47 12.30 -4.77 13.17
C GLY A 47 12.21 -3.31 12.72
N CYS A 48 12.85 -2.99 11.59
CA CYS A 48 12.93 -1.65 11.00
C CYS A 48 11.86 -1.37 9.93
N GLN A 49 10.91 -2.28 9.75
CA GLN A 49 9.88 -2.22 8.72
C GLN A 49 8.49 -2.27 9.35
N VAL A 50 7.52 -1.63 8.69
CA VAL A 50 6.10 -1.71 9.06
C VAL A 50 5.30 -2.17 7.85
N ALA A 51 4.61 -3.29 8.01
CA ALA A 51 3.56 -3.76 7.10
C ALA A 51 2.24 -3.10 7.51
N LEU A 52 1.67 -2.35 6.59
CA LEU A 52 0.49 -1.54 6.82
C LEU A 52 -0.55 -1.85 5.76
N ARG A 53 -1.72 -2.30 6.19
CA ARG A 53 -2.90 -2.50 5.34
C ARG A 53 -3.98 -1.54 5.77
N LEU A 54 -4.49 -0.77 4.82
CA LEU A 54 -5.54 0.21 5.04
C LEU A 54 -6.61 0.09 3.96
N PRO A 55 -7.91 0.19 4.29
CA PRO A 55 -8.91 0.52 3.29
C PRO A 55 -8.65 1.92 2.72
N ASP A 56 -9.02 2.15 1.45
CA ASP A 56 -8.93 3.45 0.79
C ASP A 56 -9.64 4.51 1.66
N PRO A 57 -8.90 5.50 2.20
CA PRO A 57 -9.47 6.50 3.10
C PRO A 57 -10.54 7.39 2.47
N GLU A 58 -10.57 7.47 1.14
CA GLU A 58 -11.56 8.22 0.37
C GLU A 58 -12.76 7.34 -0.05
N GLY A 59 -12.78 6.07 0.37
CA GLY A 59 -13.88 5.16 0.12
C GLY A 59 -13.97 4.62 -1.31
N ARG A 60 -12.88 4.70 -2.09
CA ARG A 60 -12.86 4.26 -3.50
C ARG A 60 -13.04 2.75 -3.63
N LYS A 61 -13.74 2.34 -4.69
CA LYS A 61 -14.16 0.95 -4.92
C LYS A 61 -13.73 0.45 -6.28
N ASP A 62 -13.51 -0.86 -6.39
CA ASP A 62 -13.31 -1.48 -7.70
C ASP A 62 -14.61 -1.56 -8.52
N GLN A 63 -14.53 -2.04 -9.76
CA GLN A 63 -15.69 -2.24 -10.62
C GLN A 63 -16.73 -3.22 -10.04
N SER A 64 -16.32 -4.11 -9.14
CA SER A 64 -17.23 -5.02 -8.42
C SER A 64 -17.85 -4.41 -7.17
N GLY A 65 -17.56 -3.13 -6.87
CA GLY A 65 -18.08 -2.43 -5.70
C GLY A 65 -17.37 -2.74 -4.39
N ARG A 66 -16.23 -3.45 -4.43
CA ARG A 66 -15.43 -3.79 -3.25
C ARG A 66 -14.50 -2.61 -2.91
N LEU A 67 -14.44 -2.24 -1.63
CA LEU A 67 -13.52 -1.20 -1.16
C LEU A 67 -12.08 -1.57 -1.50
N ILE A 68 -11.32 -0.60 -1.99
CA ILE A 68 -9.92 -0.82 -2.35
C ILE A 68 -9.10 -0.89 -1.07
N ILE A 69 -8.18 -1.85 -1.03
CA ILE A 69 -7.22 -2.01 0.04
C ILE A 69 -5.86 -1.55 -0.48
N HIS A 70 -5.19 -0.74 0.31
CA HIS A 70 -3.82 -0.32 0.09
C HIS A 70 -2.91 -1.06 1.05
N GLU A 71 -1.86 -1.63 0.49
CA GLU A 71 -0.87 -2.39 1.22
C GLU A 71 0.47 -1.73 1.07
N PHE A 72 1.04 -1.32 2.19
CA PHE A 72 2.30 -0.62 2.26
C PHE A 72 3.29 -1.44 3.06
N VAL A 73 4.51 -1.42 2.58
CA VAL A 73 5.69 -1.83 3.29
C VAL A 73 6.55 -0.59 3.45
N ILE A 74 6.68 -0.14 4.68
CA ILE A 74 7.35 1.10 5.02
C ILE A 74 8.68 0.73 5.67
N GLU A 75 9.79 1.22 5.10
CA GLU A 75 11.13 0.91 5.56
C GLU A 75 11.85 2.16 6.09
N GLY A 76 12.76 1.94 7.04
CA GLY A 76 13.67 2.97 7.53
C GLY A 76 12.98 4.06 8.37
N SER A 77 13.38 5.31 8.19
CA SER A 77 12.89 6.43 9.02
C SER A 77 11.39 6.69 8.85
N ALA A 78 10.79 6.34 7.71
CA ALA A 78 9.36 6.52 7.48
C ALA A 78 8.49 5.57 8.31
N ALA A 79 9.04 4.44 8.75
CA ALA A 79 8.37 3.51 9.65
C ALA A 79 8.30 4.03 11.09
N GLN A 80 9.08 5.07 11.44
CA GLN A 80 9.08 5.61 12.80
C GLN A 80 7.76 6.33 13.11
N GLY A 81 7.08 5.86 14.16
CA GLY A 81 5.80 6.38 14.63
C GLY A 81 4.61 6.04 13.73
N VAL A 82 4.73 5.00 12.90
CA VAL A 82 3.56 4.28 12.35
C VAL A 82 3.37 3.05 13.23
N GLU A 83 2.53 3.19 14.26
CA GLU A 83 2.27 2.13 15.25
C GLU A 83 0.85 1.56 15.09
N THR A 84 -0.05 2.33 14.48
CA THR A 84 -1.43 1.95 14.21
C THR A 84 -1.82 2.18 12.75
N PRO A 85 -2.89 1.53 12.26
CA PRO A 85 -3.47 1.83 10.95
C PRO A 85 -3.82 3.32 10.80
N GLU A 86 -4.29 3.96 11.87
CA GLU A 86 -4.59 5.38 11.88
C GLU A 86 -3.35 6.27 11.71
N ASP A 87 -2.21 5.91 12.32
CA ASP A 87 -0.95 6.63 12.10
C ASP A 87 -0.50 6.50 10.66
N GLY A 88 -0.61 5.30 10.10
CA GLY A 88 -0.34 5.02 8.70
C GLY A 88 -1.22 5.88 7.78
N ARG A 89 -2.52 5.95 8.06
CA ARG A 89 -3.45 6.82 7.33
C ARG A 89 -3.08 8.31 7.46
N LYS A 90 -2.62 8.77 8.61
CA LYS A 90 -2.26 10.20 8.80
C LYS A 90 -0.91 10.57 8.18
N ARG A 91 0.04 9.62 8.13
CA ARG A 91 1.43 9.89 7.73
C ARG A 91 1.78 9.43 6.32
N ILE A 92 1.26 8.28 5.91
CA ILE A 92 1.61 7.61 4.64
C ILE A 92 0.62 8.00 3.54
N TRP A 93 -0.68 7.94 3.82
CA TRP A 93 -1.70 8.25 2.81
C TRP A 93 -1.51 9.60 2.11
N PRO A 94 -1.24 10.73 2.81
CA PRO A 94 -1.09 12.02 2.15
C PRO A 94 0.06 12.07 1.13
N LEU A 95 1.03 11.16 1.23
CA LEU A 95 2.19 11.10 0.33
C LEU A 95 1.85 10.42 -1.00
N VAL A 96 0.84 9.56 -1.02
CA VAL A 96 0.45 8.76 -2.20
C VAL A 96 -0.95 9.09 -2.72
N ALA A 97 -1.77 9.83 -1.96
CA ALA A 97 -3.17 10.10 -2.31
C ALA A 97 -3.33 10.77 -3.69
N ALA A 98 -2.48 11.76 -4.00
CA ALA A 98 -2.50 12.44 -5.30
C ALA A 98 -2.12 11.48 -6.45
N GLU A 99 -1.01 10.74 -6.29
CA GLU A 99 -0.56 9.73 -7.24
C GLU A 99 -1.63 8.64 -7.47
N TYR A 100 -2.30 8.21 -6.40
CA TYR A 100 -3.37 7.22 -6.49
C TYR A 100 -4.59 7.74 -7.25
N ALA A 101 -4.99 9.00 -6.98
CA ALA A 101 -6.14 9.61 -7.62
C ALA A 101 -5.98 9.68 -9.15
N GLU A 102 -4.75 9.87 -9.64
CA GLU A 102 -4.44 9.88 -11.07
C GLU A 102 -4.56 8.50 -11.71
N VAL A 103 -4.15 7.43 -11.01
CA VAL A 103 -4.13 6.08 -11.57
C VAL A 103 -5.40 5.27 -11.33
N TYR A 104 -6.20 5.63 -10.32
CA TYR A 104 -7.37 4.86 -9.87
C TYR A 104 -8.38 4.56 -10.98
N ASP A 105 -8.75 5.57 -11.78
CA ASP A 105 -9.74 5.44 -12.87
C ASP A 105 -9.07 5.19 -14.23
N SER A 106 -7.75 5.03 -14.27
CA SER A 106 -7.03 4.71 -15.51
C SER A 106 -7.50 3.38 -16.07
N PRO A 107 -7.77 3.26 -17.38
CA PRO A 107 -8.21 2.01 -18.00
C PRO A 107 -7.12 0.93 -18.02
N THR A 108 -5.86 1.33 -17.89
CA THR A 108 -4.69 0.45 -17.90
C THR A 108 -3.94 0.59 -16.59
N ALA A 109 -3.45 -0.55 -16.08
CA ALA A 109 -2.57 -0.56 -14.91
C ALA A 109 -1.36 0.37 -15.15
N PRO A 110 -1.04 1.26 -14.18
CA PRO A 110 0.18 2.05 -14.27
C PRO A 110 1.41 1.14 -14.24
N PRO A 111 2.52 1.55 -14.86
CA PRO A 111 3.81 0.89 -14.64
C PRO A 111 4.21 0.99 -13.17
N ALA A 112 4.98 0.03 -12.69
CA ALA A 112 5.51 0.10 -11.32
C ALA A 112 6.40 1.35 -11.18
N GLY A 113 6.07 2.22 -10.24
CA GLY A 113 6.89 3.37 -9.88
C GLY A 113 8.13 2.94 -9.08
N THR A 114 9.20 3.72 -9.23
CA THR A 114 10.46 3.53 -8.50
C THR A 114 10.31 3.93 -7.03
#